data_AF-A0A1U7SVR6-F1
#
_entry.id   AF-A0A1U7SVR6-F1
#
_cell.length_a   1.000
_cell.length_b   1.000
_cell.length_c   1.000
_cell.angle_alpha   90.00
_cell.angle_beta   90.00
_cell.angle_gamma   90.00
#
_symmetry.space_group_name_H-M   'P 1'
#
loop_
_entity.id
_entity.type
_entity.pdbx_description
1 polymer ?
#
loop_
_entity_poly.entity_id
_entity_poly.type
_entity_poly.pdbx_seq_one_letter_code
_entity_poly.pdbx_strand_id
1 'polypeptide(L)'
;MLDANEEKTPEHIMQEKQIEAKIEDLENELEDAKIAFEMKTLALDRMQLSIALKRYLEKVNTKSSVLVDTMKHILKLNKLIMKSQQESSDLEEKLLDVRKKRLELKQASESKFLEIQTEKNKQKNDLDNIENSDTIKTMKQNLQTEIQITTVIQHVFQSLILGSKVNWAEDSAFKETVLQLEKNLAMI
;
A
#
# COMPACT_ATOMS: atom_id res chain seq x y z
N MET A 1 -7.64 -52.36 -9.71
CA MET A 1 -7.07 -51.42 -10.69
C MET A 1 -8.12 -50.35 -10.88
N LEU A 2 -7.96 -49.20 -10.22
CA LEU A 2 -7.27 -48.01 -10.76
C LEU A 2 -7.93 -47.65 -12.10
N ASP A 3 -8.54 -46.50 -12.31
CA ASP A 3 -8.32 -45.20 -11.70
C ASP A 3 -9.49 -44.32 -12.15
N ALA A 4 -10.08 -43.54 -11.26
CA ALA A 4 -10.88 -42.38 -11.62
C ALA A 4 -10.80 -41.42 -10.44
N ASN A 5 -9.56 -41.09 -10.06
CA ASN A 5 -9.25 -39.78 -9.54
C ASN A 5 -9.70 -38.78 -10.62
N GLU A 6 -10.97 -38.36 -10.59
CA GLU A 6 -11.40 -37.18 -11.33
C GLU A 6 -10.59 -36.03 -10.74
N GLU A 7 -9.45 -35.74 -11.37
CA GLU A 7 -8.65 -34.55 -11.11
C GLU A 7 -9.59 -33.37 -11.32
N LYS A 8 -10.14 -32.86 -10.21
CA LYS A 8 -10.96 -31.65 -10.21
C LYS A 8 -10.13 -30.58 -10.90
N THR A 9 -10.64 -30.07 -12.02
CA THR A 9 -9.97 -29.01 -12.76
C THR A 9 -9.73 -27.81 -11.83
N PRO A 10 -8.63 -27.06 -12.01
CA PRO A 10 -8.31 -25.91 -11.16
C PRO A 10 -9.47 -24.91 -11.01
N GLU A 11 -10.30 -24.78 -12.05
CA GLU A 11 -11.51 -23.95 -12.07
C GLU A 11 -12.61 -24.48 -11.13
N HIS A 12 -12.79 -25.80 -11.05
CA HIS A 12 -13.76 -26.43 -10.16
C HIS A 12 -13.32 -26.32 -8.69
N ILE A 13 -12.03 -26.51 -8.41
CA ILE A 13 -11.44 -26.30 -7.08
C ILE A 13 -11.57 -24.82 -6.64
N MET A 14 -11.40 -23.89 -7.57
CA MET A 14 -11.54 -22.46 -7.30
C MET A 14 -12.99 -22.05 -7.02
N GLN A 15 -13.96 -22.68 -7.70
CA GLN A 15 -15.39 -22.50 -7.43
C GLN A 15 -15.82 -23.11 -6.10
N GLU A 16 -15.34 -24.31 -5.76
CA GLU A 16 -15.61 -24.94 -4.46
C GLU A 16 -15.08 -24.09 -3.31
N LYS A 17 -13.85 -23.56 -3.42
CA LYS A 17 -13.30 -22.62 -2.43
C LYS A 17 -14.12 -21.34 -2.28
N GLN A 18 -14.69 -20.82 -3.37
CA GLN A 18 -15.58 -19.66 -3.31
C GLN A 18 -16.92 -19.98 -2.64
N ILE A 19 -17.45 -21.19 -2.86
CA ILE A 19 -18.67 -21.66 -2.20
C ILE A 19 -18.43 -21.89 -0.71
N GLU A 20 -17.30 -22.51 -0.36
CA GLU A 20 -16.90 -22.78 1.03
C GLU A 20 -16.68 -21.48 1.82
N ALA A 21 -15.99 -20.49 1.23
CA ALA A 21 -15.85 -19.16 1.84
C ALA A 21 -17.21 -18.47 2.05
N LYS A 22 -18.14 -18.59 1.10
CA LYS A 22 -19.50 -18.04 1.27
C LYS A 22 -20.31 -18.77 2.34
N ILE A 23 -20.12 -20.07 2.50
CA ILE A 23 -20.76 -20.85 3.57
C ILE A 23 -20.22 -20.40 4.92
N GLU A 24 -18.89 -20.26 5.06
CA GLU A 24 -18.25 -19.76 6.28
C GLU A 24 -18.74 -18.35 6.64
N ASP A 25 -18.84 -17.45 5.66
CA ASP A 25 -19.40 -16.10 5.87
C ASP A 25 -20.86 -16.17 6.38
N LEU A 26 -21.70 -17.01 5.76
CA LEU A 26 -23.10 -17.17 6.16
C LEU A 26 -23.25 -17.83 7.54
N GLU A 27 -22.39 -18.78 7.89
CA GLU A 27 -22.36 -19.42 9.22
C GLU A 27 -21.97 -18.41 10.30
N ASN A 28 -20.97 -17.57 10.03
CA ASN A 28 -20.57 -16.48 10.92
C ASN A 28 -21.71 -15.46 11.11
N GLU A 29 -22.36 -15.03 10.02
CA GLU A 29 -23.52 -14.12 10.09
C GLU A 29 -24.68 -14.73 10.89
N LEU A 30 -24.93 -16.04 10.73
CA LEU A 30 -25.98 -16.76 11.46
C LEU A 30 -25.66 -16.82 12.97
N GLU A 31 -24.43 -17.13 13.34
CA GLU A 31 -24.02 -17.20 14.74
C GLU A 31 -24.07 -15.82 15.41
N ASP A 32 -23.62 -14.76 14.72
CA ASP A 32 -23.74 -13.38 15.20
C ASP A 32 -25.20 -12.98 15.41
N ALA A 33 -26.08 -13.31 14.45
CA ALA A 33 -27.51 -13.04 14.57
C ALA A 33 -28.15 -13.81 15.74
N LYS A 34 -27.73 -15.05 15.97
CA LYS A 34 -28.20 -15.88 17.08
C LYS A 34 -27.74 -15.33 18.43
N ILE A 35 -26.47 -14.96 18.57
CA ILE A 35 -25.93 -14.32 19.79
C ILE A 35 -26.71 -13.03 20.09
N ALA A 36 -26.94 -12.19 19.08
CA ALA A 36 -27.72 -10.96 19.23
C ALA A 36 -29.17 -11.23 19.65
N PHE A 37 -29.80 -12.28 19.11
CA PHE A 37 -31.15 -12.70 19.50
C PHE A 37 -31.21 -13.21 20.95
N GLU A 38 -30.26 -14.05 21.36
CA GLU A 38 -30.16 -14.56 22.73
C GLU A 38 -29.93 -13.43 23.73
N MET A 39 -29.06 -12.47 23.42
CA MET A 39 -28.82 -11.29 24.26
C MET A 39 -30.08 -10.41 24.41
N LYS A 40 -30.80 -10.16 23.31
CA LYS A 40 -32.06 -9.40 23.33
C LYS A 40 -33.14 -10.12 24.14
N THR A 41 -33.23 -11.44 23.99
CA THR A 41 -34.17 -12.29 24.75
C THR A 41 -33.86 -12.25 26.24
N LEU A 42 -32.60 -12.41 26.63
CA LEU A 42 -32.16 -12.31 28.02
C LEU A 42 -32.47 -10.93 28.63
N ALA A 43 -32.24 -9.85 27.88
CA ALA A 43 -32.57 -8.50 28.32
C ALA A 43 -34.09 -8.32 28.54
N LEU A 44 -34.91 -8.87 27.64
CA LEU A 44 -36.37 -8.85 27.76
C LEU A 44 -36.83 -9.66 28.98
N ASP A 45 -36.32 -10.87 29.17
CA ASP A 45 -36.67 -11.74 30.30
C ASP A 45 -36.31 -11.07 31.64
N ARG A 46 -35.13 -10.45 31.73
CA ARG A 46 -34.71 -9.67 32.90
C ARG A 46 -35.67 -8.51 33.18
N MET A 47 -36.15 -7.83 32.13
CA MET A 47 -37.10 -6.72 32.27
C MET A 47 -38.49 -7.21 32.70
N GLN A 48 -39.00 -8.28 32.09
CA GLN A 48 -40.28 -8.88 32.44
C GLN A 48 -40.28 -9.41 33.88
N LEU A 49 -39.23 -10.14 34.27
CA LEU A 49 -39.02 -10.62 35.63
C LEU A 49 -38.98 -9.46 36.63
N SER A 50 -38.24 -8.40 36.32
CA SER A 50 -38.18 -7.18 37.13
C SER A 50 -39.54 -6.53 37.34
N ILE A 51 -40.37 -6.46 36.29
CA ILE A 51 -41.73 -5.90 36.36
C ILE A 51 -42.66 -6.81 37.18
N ALA A 52 -42.63 -8.13 36.95
CA ALA A 52 -43.43 -9.10 37.67
C ALA A 52 -43.11 -9.07 39.18
N LEU A 53 -41.82 -9.02 39.52
CA LEU A 53 -41.35 -8.92 40.89
C LEU A 53 -41.77 -7.61 41.56
N LYS A 54 -41.67 -6.48 40.86
CA LYS A 54 -42.18 -5.19 41.36
C LYS A 54 -43.67 -5.28 41.73
N ARG A 55 -44.51 -5.82 40.84
CA ARG A 55 -45.95 -5.99 41.06
C ARG A 55 -46.27 -6.95 42.21
N TYR A 56 -45.48 -8.01 42.37
CA TYR A 56 -45.63 -8.93 43.50
C TYR A 56 -45.35 -8.23 44.83
N LEU A 57 -44.28 -7.42 44.89
CA LEU A 57 -43.91 -6.67 46.09
C LEU A 57 -44.93 -5.59 46.46
N GLU A 58 -45.54 -4.92 45.49
CA GLU A 58 -46.64 -3.96 45.72
C GLU A 58 -47.88 -4.63 46.36
N LYS A 59 -48.07 -5.94 46.15
CA LYS A 59 -49.17 -6.72 46.73
C LYS A 59 -48.87 -7.29 48.12
N VAL A 60 -47.62 -7.56 48.46
CA VAL A 60 -47.25 -8.11 49.77
C VAL A 60 -47.13 -6.96 50.77
N ASN A 61 -48.11 -6.84 51.67
CA ASN A 61 -48.15 -5.79 52.69
C ASN A 61 -46.80 -5.68 53.46
N THR A 62 -46.28 -4.45 53.48
CA THR A 62 -45.01 -3.93 53.98
C THR A 62 -44.53 -4.46 55.34
N LYS A 63 -43.97 -5.67 55.40
CA LYS A 63 -43.18 -6.13 56.58
C LYS A 63 -41.73 -6.50 56.29
N SER A 64 -41.30 -6.55 55.03
CA SER A 64 -39.90 -6.77 54.68
C SER A 64 -39.35 -5.57 53.92
N SER A 65 -39.13 -4.44 54.61
CA SER A 65 -38.49 -3.25 54.01
C SER A 65 -37.13 -3.60 53.40
N VAL A 66 -36.40 -4.49 54.07
CA VAL A 66 -35.09 -4.99 53.61
C VAL A 66 -35.18 -5.69 52.25
N LEU A 67 -36.22 -6.50 52.00
CA LEU A 67 -36.39 -7.15 50.70
C LEU A 67 -36.71 -6.13 49.60
N VAL A 68 -37.58 -5.15 49.88
CA VAL A 68 -37.94 -4.09 48.93
C VAL A 68 -36.73 -3.22 48.59
N ASP A 69 -35.93 -2.83 49.59
CA ASP A 69 -34.72 -2.03 49.39
C ASP A 69 -33.64 -2.80 48.62
N THR A 70 -33.46 -4.09 48.93
CA THR A 70 -32.56 -4.99 48.20
C THR A 70 -32.98 -5.11 46.73
N MET A 71 -34.28 -5.25 46.47
CA MET A 71 -34.82 -5.33 45.11
C MET A 71 -34.60 -4.05 44.32
N LYS A 72 -34.80 -2.89 44.96
CA LYS A 72 -34.55 -1.58 44.36
C LYS A 72 -33.08 -1.43 43.97
N HIS A 73 -32.20 -1.95 44.81
CA HIS A 73 -30.77 -2.01 44.53
C HIS A 73 -30.45 -2.92 43.33
N ILE A 74 -31.04 -4.13 43.27
CA ILE A 74 -30.89 -5.06 42.14
C ILE A 74 -31.36 -4.42 40.83
N LEU A 75 -32.50 -3.72 40.81
CA LEU A 75 -32.99 -3.01 39.63
C LEU A 75 -32.02 -1.90 39.18
N LYS A 76 -31.46 -1.15 40.14
CA LYS A 76 -30.45 -0.13 39.85
C LYS A 76 -29.19 -0.74 39.24
N LEU A 77 -28.71 -1.86 39.79
CA LEU A 77 -27.56 -2.60 39.27
C LEU A 77 -27.83 -3.13 37.86
N ASN A 78 -28.99 -3.77 37.63
CA ASN A 78 -29.37 -4.26 36.31
C ASN A 78 -29.40 -3.14 35.27
N LYS A 79 -29.91 -1.95 35.62
CA LYS A 79 -29.88 -0.79 34.73
C LYS A 79 -28.45 -0.34 34.38
N LEU A 80 -27.55 -0.34 35.36
CA LEU A 80 -26.14 0.00 35.15
C LEU A 80 -25.43 -1.05 34.29
N ILE A 81 -25.69 -2.34 34.54
CA ILE A 81 -25.15 -3.46 33.75
C ILE A 81 -25.60 -3.34 32.30
N MET A 82 -26.90 -3.12 32.05
CA MET A 82 -27.42 -2.94 30.68
C MET A 82 -26.76 -1.76 29.97
N LYS A 83 -26.55 -0.64 30.67
CA LYS A 83 -25.87 0.53 30.09
C LYS A 83 -24.42 0.21 29.72
N SER A 84 -23.68 -0.45 30.63
CA SER A 84 -22.29 -0.85 30.37
C SER A 84 -22.17 -1.86 29.23
N GLN A 85 -23.14 -2.78 29.10
CA GLN A 85 -23.18 -3.75 28.01
C GLN A 85 -23.42 -3.04 26.67
N GLN A 86 -24.36 -2.09 26.61
CA GLN A 86 -24.60 -1.28 25.41
C GLN A 86 -23.34 -0.50 25.00
N GLU A 87 -22.70 0.19 25.94
CA GLU A 87 -21.47 0.94 25.68
C GLU A 87 -20.34 0.04 25.16
N SER A 88 -20.24 -1.20 25.67
CA SER A 88 -19.28 -2.18 25.18
C SER A 88 -19.56 -2.59 23.74
N SER A 89 -20.82 -2.87 23.40
CA SER A 89 -21.22 -3.23 22.03
C SER A 89 -20.96 -2.09 21.05
N ASP A 90 -21.30 -0.84 21.42
CA ASP A 90 -21.04 0.33 20.58
C ASP A 90 -19.53 0.54 20.33
N LEU A 91 -18.69 0.22 21.32
CA LEU A 91 -17.23 0.34 21.21
C LEU A 91 -16.63 -0.77 20.34
N GLU A 92 -17.18 -1.98 20.44
CA GLU A 92 -16.80 -3.13 19.63
C GLU A 92 -17.12 -2.92 18.14
N GLU A 93 -18.29 -2.35 17.83
CA GLU A 93 -18.65 -1.95 16.47
C GLU A 93 -17.66 -0.93 15.88
N LYS A 94 -17.31 0.10 16.66
CA LYS A 94 -16.29 1.08 16.25
C LYS A 94 -14.92 0.44 16.04
N LEU A 95 -14.55 -0.53 16.87
CA LEU A 95 -13.28 -1.26 16.73
C LEU A 95 -13.27 -2.08 15.42
N LEU A 96 -14.38 -2.71 15.06
CA LEU A 96 -14.54 -3.43 13.80
C LEU A 96 -14.40 -2.49 12.59
N ASP A 97 -15.05 -1.33 12.60
CA ASP A 97 -14.92 -0.32 11.54
C ASP A 97 -13.46 0.14 11.35
N VAL A 98 -12.74 0.41 12.45
CA VAL A 98 -11.30 0.74 12.40
C VAL A 98 -10.47 -0.40 11.82
N ARG A 99 -10.75 -1.66 12.21
CA ARG A 99 -10.05 -2.83 11.67
C ARG A 99 -10.29 -2.99 10.17
N LYS A 100 -11.51 -2.74 9.70
CA LYS A 100 -11.87 -2.77 8.27
C LYS A 100 -11.12 -1.71 7.47
N LYS A 101 -11.17 -0.44 7.92
CA LYS A 101 -10.42 0.66 7.30
C LYS A 101 -8.91 0.39 7.24
N ARG A 102 -8.35 -0.19 8.30
CA ARG A 102 -6.93 -0.58 8.34
C ARG A 102 -6.61 -1.66 7.30
N LEU A 103 -7.50 -2.63 7.09
CA LEU A 103 -7.31 -3.67 6.09
C LEU A 103 -7.36 -3.10 4.67
N GLU A 104 -8.35 -2.25 4.36
CA GLU A 104 -8.48 -1.57 3.08
C GLU A 104 -7.22 -0.73 2.77
N LEU A 105 -6.71 0.02 3.75
CA LEU A 105 -5.48 0.80 3.60
C LEU A 105 -4.26 -0.09 3.33
N LYS A 106 -4.15 -1.24 4.01
CA LYS A 106 -3.07 -2.20 3.79
C LYS A 106 -3.09 -2.74 2.35
N GLN A 107 -4.27 -3.13 1.86
CA GLN A 107 -4.44 -3.60 0.48
C GLN A 107 -4.10 -2.52 -0.55
N ALA A 108 -4.57 -1.27 -0.32
CA ALA A 108 -4.25 -0.14 -1.19
C ALA A 108 -2.73 0.16 -1.20
N SER A 109 -2.08 0.09 -0.04
CA SER A 109 -0.63 0.27 0.09
C SER A 109 0.15 -0.82 -0.66
N GLU A 110 -0.28 -2.07 -0.57
CA GLU A 110 0.33 -3.19 -1.28
C GLU A 110 0.21 -3.04 -2.80
N SER A 111 -0.98 -2.67 -3.29
CA SER A 111 -1.21 -2.38 -4.70
C SER A 111 -0.30 -1.24 -5.21
N LYS A 112 -0.21 -0.13 -4.45
CA LYS A 112 0.66 0.99 -4.81
C LYS A 112 2.14 0.62 -4.79
N PHE A 113 2.55 -0.24 -3.87
CA PHE A 113 3.92 -0.73 -3.83
C PHE A 113 4.28 -1.56 -5.08
N LEU A 114 3.38 -2.43 -5.54
CA LEU A 114 3.56 -3.19 -6.79
C LEU A 114 3.63 -2.28 -8.02
N GLU A 115 2.82 -1.21 -8.05
CA GLU A 115 2.86 -0.22 -9.12
C GLU A 115 4.23 0.50 -9.17
N ILE A 116 4.72 0.96 -8.00
CA ILE A 116 6.05 1.59 -7.88
C ILE A 116 7.16 0.65 -8.34
N GLN A 117 7.13 -0.62 -7.91
CA GLN A 117 8.13 -1.61 -8.30
C GLN A 117 8.11 -1.85 -9.81
N THR A 118 6.92 -1.94 -10.39
CA THR A 118 6.74 -2.12 -11.84
C THR A 118 7.29 -0.94 -12.62
N GLU A 119 6.98 0.28 -12.20
CA GLU A 119 7.44 1.50 -12.88
C GLU A 119 8.95 1.69 -12.74
N LYS A 120 9.52 1.36 -11.57
CA LYS A 120 10.97 1.34 -11.36
C LYS A 120 11.67 0.37 -12.31
N ASN A 121 11.10 -0.81 -12.51
CA ASN A 121 11.65 -1.79 -13.45
C ASN A 121 11.59 -1.30 -14.90
N LYS A 122 10.49 -0.65 -15.31
CA LYS A 122 10.39 -0.03 -16.63
C LYS A 122 11.46 1.04 -16.83
N GLN A 123 11.61 1.97 -15.88
CA GLN A 123 12.63 3.02 -15.96
C GLN A 123 14.04 2.44 -16.09
N LYS A 124 14.34 1.37 -15.34
CA LYS A 124 15.62 0.68 -15.48
C LYS A 124 15.80 0.08 -16.88
N ASN A 125 14.79 -0.63 -17.39
CA ASN A 125 14.84 -1.21 -18.73
C ASN A 125 14.98 -0.13 -19.82
N ASP A 126 14.30 1.01 -19.67
CA ASP A 126 14.40 2.13 -20.61
C ASP A 126 15.80 2.75 -20.57
N LEU A 127 16.40 2.89 -19.39
CA LEU A 127 17.78 3.37 -19.24
C LEU A 127 18.77 2.40 -19.89
N ASP A 128 18.63 1.11 -19.60
CA ASP A 128 19.46 0.04 -20.17
C ASP A 128 19.32 -0.01 -21.71
N ASN A 129 18.12 0.24 -22.24
CA ASN A 129 17.86 0.31 -23.68
C ASN A 129 18.50 1.54 -24.33
N ILE A 130 18.45 2.71 -23.67
CA ILE A 130 19.07 3.93 -24.18
C ILE A 130 20.59 3.77 -24.19
N GLU A 131 21.19 3.32 -23.09
CA GLU A 131 22.63 3.11 -22.96
C GLU A 131 23.15 2.06 -23.95
N ASN A 132 22.39 1.01 -24.20
CA ASN A 132 22.73 -0.01 -25.18
C ASN A 132 22.33 0.33 -26.62
N SER A 133 21.65 1.45 -26.85
CA SER A 133 21.19 1.80 -28.20
C SER A 133 22.37 1.97 -29.14
N ASP A 134 22.31 1.27 -30.28
CA ASP A 134 23.35 1.33 -31.30
C ASP A 134 23.52 2.76 -31.87
N THR A 135 22.48 3.58 -31.76
CA THR A 135 22.52 5.00 -32.14
C THR A 135 23.44 5.82 -31.24
N ILE A 136 23.41 5.63 -29.90
CA ILE A 136 24.34 6.34 -29.00
C ILE A 136 25.78 5.84 -29.19
N LYS A 137 25.97 4.53 -29.37
CA LYS A 137 27.31 3.96 -29.64
C LYS A 137 27.90 4.49 -30.94
N THR A 138 27.13 4.52 -32.02
CA THR A 138 27.56 5.06 -33.31
C THR A 138 27.80 6.57 -33.24
N MET A 139 26.97 7.33 -32.52
CA MET A 139 27.17 8.77 -32.32
C MET A 139 28.45 9.07 -31.53
N LYS A 140 28.76 8.29 -30.48
CA LYS A 140 30.03 8.39 -29.73
C LYS A 140 31.23 8.07 -30.61
N GLN A 141 31.15 7.03 -31.44
CA GLN A 141 32.21 6.64 -32.37
C GLN A 141 32.47 7.72 -33.42
N ASN A 142 31.40 8.29 -33.99
CA ASN A 142 31.49 9.38 -34.96
C ASN A 142 32.11 10.63 -34.32
N LEU A 143 31.66 11.02 -33.12
CA LEU A 143 32.24 12.15 -32.38
C LEU A 143 33.74 11.95 -32.13
N GLN A 144 34.15 10.76 -31.72
CA GLN A 144 35.56 10.44 -31.50
C GLN A 144 36.38 10.51 -32.80
N THR A 145 35.79 10.11 -33.93
CA THR A 145 36.43 10.21 -35.24
C THR A 145 36.60 11.67 -35.67
N GLU A 146 35.57 12.50 -35.47
CA GLU A 146 35.63 13.94 -35.75
C GLU A 146 36.66 14.67 -34.86
N ILE A 147 36.77 14.30 -33.58
CA ILE A 147 37.80 14.83 -32.68
C ILE A 147 39.20 14.46 -33.19
N GLN A 148 39.41 13.22 -33.65
CA GLN A 148 40.68 12.78 -34.22
C GLN A 148 41.05 13.54 -35.50
N ILE A 149 40.10 13.67 -36.43
CA ILE A 149 40.29 14.43 -37.68
C ILE A 149 40.65 15.89 -37.36
N THR A 150 39.90 16.53 -36.46
CA THR A 150 40.14 17.92 -36.07
C THR A 150 41.52 18.08 -35.42
N THR A 151 41.94 17.12 -34.59
CA THR A 151 43.27 17.12 -33.95
C THR A 151 44.39 17.01 -35.00
N VAL A 152 44.23 16.15 -36.02
CA VAL A 152 45.21 16.05 -37.12
C VAL A 152 45.29 17.36 -37.90
N ILE A 153 44.15 17.97 -38.24
CA ILE A 153 44.08 19.26 -38.93
C ILE A 153 44.80 20.35 -38.11
N GLN A 154 44.55 20.39 -36.80
CA GLN A 154 45.19 21.31 -35.86
C GLN A 154 46.73 21.16 -35.87
N HIS A 155 47.25 19.92 -35.81
CA HIS A 155 48.68 19.65 -35.90
C HIS A 155 49.31 20.01 -37.26
N VAL A 156 48.59 19.80 -38.36
CA VAL A 156 49.05 20.21 -39.69
C VAL A 156 49.19 21.72 -39.77
N PHE A 157 48.19 22.48 -39.30
CA PHE A 157 48.26 23.94 -39.27
C PHE A 157 49.39 24.45 -38.35
N GLN A 158 49.56 23.88 -37.16
CA GLN A 158 50.69 24.20 -36.28
C GLN A 158 52.04 23.99 -36.99
N SER A 159 52.20 22.84 -37.66
CA SER A 159 53.45 22.49 -38.35
C SER A 159 53.74 23.42 -39.52
N LEU A 160 52.73 23.81 -40.29
CA LEU A 160 52.86 24.76 -41.39
C LEU A 160 53.26 26.16 -40.89
N ILE A 161 52.62 26.63 -39.81
CA ILE A 161 52.94 27.93 -39.21
C ILE A 161 54.39 27.95 -38.72
N LEU A 162 54.81 26.92 -37.97
CA LEU A 162 56.20 26.79 -37.49
C LEU A 162 57.20 26.66 -38.65
N GLY A 163 56.88 25.87 -39.68
CA GLY A 163 57.74 25.65 -40.85
C GLY A 163 57.87 26.88 -41.77
N SER A 164 56.85 27.74 -41.81
CA SER A 164 56.85 28.97 -42.61
C SER A 164 57.83 30.05 -42.13
N LYS A 165 58.33 29.93 -40.88
CA LYS A 165 59.19 30.93 -40.21
C LYS A 165 58.61 32.36 -40.16
N VAL A 166 57.30 32.50 -40.35
CA VAL A 166 56.59 33.77 -40.16
C VAL A 166 56.65 34.15 -38.68
N ASN A 167 56.94 35.42 -38.38
CA ASN A 167 56.95 35.91 -37.00
C ASN A 167 55.52 36.11 -36.48
N TRP A 168 54.84 35.00 -36.21
CA TRP A 168 53.43 34.96 -35.84
C TRP A 168 53.12 35.66 -34.51
N ALA A 169 54.14 35.96 -33.71
CA ALA A 169 53.99 36.67 -32.44
C ALA A 169 53.90 38.20 -32.59
N GLU A 170 54.24 38.76 -33.76
CA GLU A 170 54.15 40.21 -34.04
C GLU A 170 52.73 40.67 -34.33
N ASP A 171 51.92 39.86 -34.99
CA ASP A 171 50.51 40.15 -35.23
C ASP A 171 49.64 39.61 -34.08
N SER A 172 48.94 40.51 -33.40
CA SER A 172 48.01 40.21 -32.31
C SER A 172 46.94 39.21 -32.70
N ALA A 173 46.35 39.34 -33.90
CA ALA A 173 45.26 38.48 -34.35
C ALA A 173 45.76 37.07 -34.68
N PHE A 174 46.92 36.99 -35.33
CA PHE A 174 47.53 35.71 -35.67
C PHE A 174 48.06 34.96 -34.43
N LYS A 175 48.66 35.68 -33.47
CA LYS A 175 49.06 35.11 -32.17
C LYS A 175 47.90 34.46 -31.43
N GLU A 176 46.74 35.10 -31.39
CA GLU A 176 45.55 34.54 -30.74
C GLU A 176 45.05 33.26 -31.43
N THR A 177 45.07 33.25 -32.76
CA THR A 177 44.68 32.09 -33.57
C THR A 177 45.61 30.89 -33.32
N VAL A 178 46.92 31.12 -33.24
CA VAL A 178 47.92 30.08 -32.94
C VAL A 178 47.73 29.51 -31.53
N LEU A 179 47.47 30.35 -30.54
CA LEU A 179 47.21 29.90 -29.15
C LEU A 179 45.92 29.10 -29.02
N GLN A 180 44.88 29.42 -29.80
CA GLN A 180 43.66 28.61 -29.84
C GLN A 180 43.91 27.23 -30.47
N LEU A 181 44.77 27.18 -31.49
CA LEU A 181 45.25 25.93 -32.07
C LEU A 181 46.14 25.11 -31.12
N GLU A 182 46.53 25.59 -29.94
CA GLU A 182 47.24 24.76 -28.93
C GLU A 182 46.28 24.07 -27.94
N LYS A 183 45.00 24.43 -27.93
CA LYS A 183 44.01 23.85 -27.01
C LYS A 183 43.66 22.42 -27.43
N ASN A 184 43.94 21.44 -26.57
CA ASN A 184 43.59 20.05 -26.82
C ASN A 184 42.07 19.84 -26.73
N LEU A 185 41.48 19.36 -27.82
CA LEU A 185 40.05 19.00 -27.89
C LEU A 185 39.72 17.69 -27.14
N ALA A 186 40.73 16.91 -26.76
CA ALA A 186 40.58 15.64 -26.04
C ALA A 186 40.25 15.78 -24.53
N MET A 187 40.13 17.01 -24.01
CA MET A 187 39.82 17.29 -22.59
C MET A 187 38.31 17.57 -22.33
N ILE A 188 37.44 17.34 -23.31
CA ILE A 188 35.98 17.48 -23.18
C ILE A 188 35.33 16.10 -23.06
#